data_AF-A0A915CVG5-F1
#
_entry.id   AF-A0A915CVG5-F1
#
_cell.length_a   1.000
_cell.length_b   1.000
_cell.length_c   1.000
_cell.angle_alpha   90.00
_cell.angle_beta   90.00
_cell.angle_gamma   90.00
#
_symmetry.space_group_name_H-M   'P 1'
#
loop_
_entity.id
_entity.type
_entity.pdbx_description
1 polymer ?
#
loop_
_entity_poly.entity_id
_entity_poly.type
_entity_poly.pdbx_seq_one_letter_code
_entity_poly.pdbx_strand_id
1 'polypeptide(L)'
;MDLRRKQLKNRLMYFLETEDECIRAQLETSNIADGIVECLLDGTVYEIVKSLKDLQWLREAEIVNNRNSQLASITDTNDVEEITKNLDLKILETLDEIVKEQQSTLSCTGMPMFKVSDQANDIKLQMAIINFILSLSDVYANDNDGSDSVVK
;
A
#
# COMPACT_ATOMS: atom_id res chain seq x y z
N MET A 1 -10.88 20.03 -19.28
CA MET A 1 -9.78 19.92 -18.31
C MET A 1 -10.35 19.19 -17.11
N ASP A 2 -10.08 17.89 -17.01
CA ASP A 2 -10.75 16.97 -16.08
C ASP A 2 -10.77 17.47 -14.64
N LEU A 3 -11.98 17.58 -14.07
CA LEU A 3 -12.20 17.95 -12.66
C LEU A 3 -11.41 17.02 -11.72
N ARG A 4 -11.40 15.72 -12.04
CA ARG A 4 -10.64 14.69 -11.32
C ARG A 4 -9.14 14.94 -11.36
N ARG A 5 -8.58 15.26 -12.55
CA ARG A 5 -7.15 15.62 -12.69
C ARG A 5 -6.79 16.81 -11.80
N LYS A 6 -7.66 17.83 -11.73
CA LYS A 6 -7.45 19.01 -10.86
C LYS A 6 -7.51 18.63 -9.38
N GLN A 7 -8.47 17.79 -8.98
CA GLN A 7 -8.56 17.29 -7.60
C GLN A 7 -7.33 16.49 -7.19
N LEU A 8 -6.88 15.55 -8.04
CA LEU A 8 -5.69 14.75 -7.80
C LEU A 8 -4.43 15.62 -7.67
N LYS A 9 -4.25 16.62 -8.55
CA LYS A 9 -3.12 17.56 -8.47
C LYS A 9 -3.13 18.37 -7.18
N ASN A 10 -4.30 18.89 -6.77
CA ASN A 10 -4.42 19.66 -5.54
C ASN A 10 -4.13 18.79 -4.30
N ARG A 11 -4.63 17.54 -4.28
CA ARG A 11 -4.37 16.58 -3.20
C ARG A 11 -2.89 16.22 -3.12
N LEU A 12 -2.25 15.97 -4.28
CA LEU A 12 -0.83 15.68 -4.36
C LEU A 12 0.02 16.86 -3.88
N MET A 13 -0.36 18.09 -4.24
CA MET A 13 0.33 19.30 -3.77
C MET A 13 0.28 19.43 -2.24
N TYR A 14 -0.91 19.22 -1.64
CA TYR A 14 -1.04 19.23 -0.18
C TYR A 14 -0.23 18.12 0.48
N PHE A 15 -0.23 16.92 -0.09
CA PHE A 15 0.56 15.79 0.40
C PHE A 15 2.07 16.13 0.40
N LEU A 16 2.59 16.73 -0.67
CA LEU A 16 3.99 17.14 -0.76
C LEU A 16 4.37 18.25 0.24
N GLU A 17 3.42 19.10 0.64
CA GLU A 17 3.64 20.13 1.68
C GLU A 17 3.72 19.53 3.09
N THR A 18 3.12 18.36 3.31
CA THR A 18 3.07 17.68 4.62
C THR A 18 4.17 16.65 4.86
N GLU A 19 4.80 16.15 3.78
CA GLU A 19 5.78 15.07 3.83
C GLU A 19 7.23 15.57 4.01
N ASP A 20 8.13 14.63 4.34
CA ASP A 20 9.55 14.90 4.52
C ASP A 20 10.21 15.47 3.25
N GLU A 21 11.19 16.37 3.43
CA GLU A 21 11.91 17.04 2.35
C GLU A 21 12.55 16.07 1.35
N CYS A 22 12.99 14.90 1.82
CA CYS A 22 13.54 13.84 0.97
C CYS A 22 12.50 13.23 0.03
N ILE A 23 11.29 12.94 0.54
CA ILE A 23 10.16 12.40 -0.24
C ILE A 23 9.71 13.43 -1.26
N ARG A 24 9.59 14.69 -0.83
CA ARG A 24 9.24 15.80 -1.71
C ARG A 24 10.23 15.96 -2.86
N ALA A 25 11.53 16.01 -2.58
CA ALA A 25 12.57 16.15 -3.61
C ALA A 25 12.55 15.01 -4.63
N GLN A 26 12.22 13.78 -4.20
CA GLN A 26 12.10 12.63 -5.09
C GLN A 26 10.87 12.75 -6.01
N LEU A 27 9.72 13.19 -5.49
CA LEU A 27 8.47 13.33 -6.24
C LEU A 27 8.40 14.59 -7.13
N GLU A 28 9.10 15.66 -6.75
CA GLU A 28 9.21 16.92 -7.51
C GLU A 28 10.06 16.80 -8.77
N THR A 29 10.72 15.66 -9.00
CA THR A 29 11.37 15.39 -10.28
C THR A 29 10.34 15.55 -11.40
N SER A 30 10.68 16.38 -12.41
CA SER A 30 9.80 17.05 -13.39
C SER A 30 8.75 16.20 -14.16
N ASN A 31 8.63 14.90 -13.91
CA ASN A 31 7.68 14.02 -14.60
C ASN A 31 7.03 12.95 -13.71
N ILE A 32 7.44 12.82 -12.44
CA ILE A 32 6.95 11.74 -11.56
C ILE A 32 5.55 12.08 -11.04
N ALA A 33 5.37 13.28 -10.51
CA ALA A 33 4.07 13.75 -10.01
C ALA A 33 2.97 13.69 -11.08
N ASP A 34 3.27 14.14 -12.30
CA ASP A 34 2.32 14.05 -13.42
C ASP A 34 2.05 12.60 -13.82
N GLY A 35 3.07 11.74 -13.86
CA GLY A 35 2.89 10.30 -14.11
C GLY A 35 2.00 9.61 -13.08
N ILE A 36 2.13 9.95 -11.80
CA ILE A 36 1.26 9.43 -10.73
C ILE A 36 -0.18 9.87 -10.97
N VAL A 37 -0.40 11.15 -11.30
CA VAL A 37 -1.75 11.64 -11.58
C VAL A 37 -2.37 10.91 -12.77
N GLU A 38 -1.64 10.71 -13.87
CA GLU A 38 -2.14 9.99 -15.04
C GLU A 38 -2.50 8.53 -14.74
N CYS A 39 -1.66 7.81 -13.98
CA CYS A 39 -1.96 6.44 -13.54
C CYS A 39 -3.21 6.35 -12.65
N LEU A 40 -3.58 7.43 -11.98
CA LEU A 40 -4.71 7.49 -11.05
C LEU A 40 -6.01 7.98 -11.72
N LEU A 41 -5.97 8.49 -12.95
CA LEU A 41 -7.17 9.09 -13.57
C LEU A 41 -8.31 8.09 -13.77
N ASP A 42 -7.99 6.87 -14.19
CA ASP A 42 -8.97 5.83 -14.52
C ASP A 42 -9.54 5.11 -13.28
N GLY A 43 -8.88 5.26 -12.11
CA GLY A 43 -9.24 4.60 -10.86
C GLY A 43 -8.78 3.14 -10.74
N THR A 44 -8.22 2.54 -11.80
CA THR A 44 -7.76 1.15 -11.79
C THR A 44 -6.68 0.93 -10.72
N VAL A 45 -5.68 1.82 -10.68
CA VAL A 45 -4.58 1.76 -9.72
C VAL A 45 -5.08 1.93 -8.29
N TYR A 46 -6.06 2.81 -8.06
CA TYR A 46 -6.65 3.00 -6.74
C TYR A 46 -7.34 1.72 -6.25
N GLU A 47 -8.17 1.07 -7.09
CA GLU A 47 -8.84 -0.18 -6.72
C GLU A 47 -7.85 -1.33 -6.49
N ILE A 48 -6.74 -1.38 -7.25
CA ILE A 48 -5.66 -2.35 -7.01
C ILE A 48 -5.01 -2.11 -5.65
N VAL A 49 -4.62 -0.87 -5.34
CA VAL A 49 -3.98 -0.52 -4.05
C VAL A 49 -4.92 -0.81 -2.88
N LYS A 50 -6.21 -0.51 -3.01
CA LYS A 50 -7.24 -0.83 -2.02
C LYS A 50 -7.37 -2.35 -1.82
N SER A 51 -7.47 -3.11 -2.91
CA SER A 51 -7.54 -4.58 -2.86
C SER A 51 -6.29 -5.20 -2.23
N LEU A 52 -5.10 -4.67 -2.52
CA LEU A 52 -3.84 -5.09 -1.91
C LEU A 52 -3.81 -4.80 -0.40
N LYS A 53 -4.40 -3.68 0.04
CA LYS A 53 -4.52 -3.34 1.46
C LYS A 53 -5.45 -4.28 2.21
N ASP A 54 -6.58 -4.62 1.61
CA ASP A 54 -7.53 -5.59 2.17
C ASP A 54 -6.90 -6.99 2.25
N LEU A 55 -6.19 -7.40 1.20
CA LEU A 55 -5.45 -8.67 1.16
C LEU A 55 -4.35 -8.72 2.23
N GLN A 56 -3.60 -7.63 2.40
CA GLN A 56 -2.58 -7.52 3.45
C GLN A 56 -3.21 -7.68 4.83
N TRP A 57 -4.33 -6.99 5.10
CA TRP A 57 -5.02 -7.10 6.38
C TRP A 57 -5.46 -8.53 6.68
N LEU A 58 -6.03 -9.23 5.68
CA LEU A 58 -6.43 -10.64 5.82
C LEU A 58 -5.24 -11.55 6.14
N ARG A 59 -4.12 -11.40 5.42
CA ARG A 59 -2.90 -12.19 5.64
C ARG A 59 -2.29 -11.93 7.01
N GLU A 60 -2.19 -10.67 7.43
CA GLU A 60 -1.68 -10.30 8.75
C GLU A 60 -2.55 -10.85 9.88
N ALA A 61 -3.88 -10.83 9.72
CA ALA A 61 -4.80 -11.44 10.67
C ALA A 61 -4.59 -12.96 10.79
N GLU A 62 -4.41 -13.65 9.66
CA GLU A 62 -4.08 -15.08 9.64
C GLU A 62 -2.75 -15.37 10.34
N ILE A 63 -1.72 -14.57 10.09
CA ILE A 63 -0.40 -14.68 10.73
C ILE A 63 -0.52 -14.55 12.26
N VAL A 64 -1.26 -13.55 12.74
CA VAL A 64 -1.47 -13.33 14.19
C VAL A 64 -2.22 -14.51 14.82
N ASN A 65 -3.27 -14.98 14.17
CA ASN A 65 -4.04 -16.14 14.64
C ASN A 65 -3.19 -17.41 14.69
N ASN A 66 -2.34 -17.61 13.68
CA ASN A 66 -1.42 -18.73 13.59
C ASN A 66 -0.38 -18.67 14.73
N ARG A 67 0.26 -17.52 14.92
CA ARG A 67 1.19 -17.27 16.04
C ARG A 67 0.54 -17.61 17.38
N ASN A 68 -0.66 -17.10 17.64
CA ASN A 68 -1.37 -17.32 18.91
C ASN A 68 -1.70 -18.80 19.14
N SER A 69 -2.12 -19.51 18.10
CA SER A 69 -2.44 -20.94 18.17
C SER A 69 -1.19 -21.77 18.47
N GLN A 70 -0.07 -21.43 17.82
CA GLN A 70 1.20 -22.11 18.04
C GLN A 70 1.77 -21.81 19.43
N LEU A 71 1.73 -20.56 19.88
CA LEU A 71 2.15 -20.18 21.25
C LEU A 71 1.32 -20.90 22.33
N ALA A 72 0.00 -21.03 22.14
CA ALA A 72 -0.86 -21.74 23.08
C ALA A 72 -0.55 -23.24 23.19
N SER A 73 0.07 -23.84 22.17
CA SER A 73 0.48 -25.25 22.17
C SER A 73 1.83 -25.50 22.84
N ILE A 74 2.65 -24.47 23.04
CA ILE A 74 3.96 -24.58 23.66
C ILE A 74 3.78 -24.69 25.18
N THR A 75 3.92 -25.90 25.72
CA THR A 75 3.66 -26.21 27.14
C THR A 75 4.95 -26.50 27.94
N ASP A 76 6.10 -26.69 27.28
CA ASP A 76 7.34 -27.17 27.91
C ASP A 76 8.46 -26.10 27.89
N THR A 77 8.98 -25.75 29.06
CA THR A 77 9.74 -24.50 29.31
C THR A 77 11.14 -24.43 28.69
N ASN A 78 11.70 -25.55 28.22
CA ASN A 78 13.10 -25.61 27.78
C ASN A 78 13.29 -25.27 26.29
N ASP A 79 12.25 -25.42 25.46
CA ASP A 79 12.30 -25.15 24.01
C ASP A 79 11.48 -23.92 23.58
N VAL A 80 10.77 -23.27 24.52
CA VAL A 80 9.86 -22.13 24.24
C VAL A 80 10.57 -21.00 23.52
N GLU A 81 11.79 -20.66 23.94
CA GLU A 81 12.53 -19.52 23.40
C GLU A 81 12.96 -19.77 21.96
N GLU A 82 13.45 -20.97 21.64
CA GLU A 82 13.86 -21.34 20.29
C GLU A 82 12.66 -21.46 19.35
N ILE A 83 11.58 -22.10 19.80
CA ILE A 83 10.36 -22.21 19.01
C ILE A 83 9.79 -20.82 18.74
N THR A 84 9.66 -19.96 19.76
CA THR A 84 9.13 -18.59 19.59
C THR A 84 9.97 -17.77 18.62
N LYS A 85 11.31 -17.86 18.70
CA LYS A 85 12.21 -17.20 17.74
C LYS A 85 12.01 -17.70 16.32
N ASN A 86 11.91 -19.01 16.13
CA ASN A 86 11.69 -19.60 14.80
C ASN A 86 10.33 -19.18 14.21
N LEU A 87 9.30 -19.07 15.05
CA LEU A 87 8.00 -18.53 14.62
C LEU A 87 8.12 -17.08 14.19
N ASP A 88 8.79 -16.25 15.00
CA ASP A 88 8.96 -14.83 14.70
C ASP A 88 9.78 -14.60 13.43
N LEU A 89 10.83 -15.38 13.19
CA LEU A 89 11.60 -15.34 11.95
C LEU A 89 10.74 -15.68 10.73
N LYS A 90 9.95 -16.76 10.80
CA LYS A 90 9.07 -17.16 9.70
C LYS A 90 7.98 -16.12 9.41
N ILE A 91 7.49 -15.44 10.44
CA ILE A 91 6.55 -14.32 10.29
C ILE A 91 7.19 -13.18 9.51
N LEU A 92 8.43 -12.79 9.86
CA LEU A 92 9.14 -11.74 9.14
C LEU A 92 9.39 -12.11 7.68
N GLU A 93 9.82 -13.35 7.39
CA GLU A 93 9.98 -13.85 6.03
C GLU A 93 8.68 -13.74 5.23
N THR A 94 7.55 -14.12 5.83
CA THR A 94 6.23 -14.05 5.20
C THR A 94 5.82 -12.59 4.93
N LEU A 95 6.09 -11.68 5.86
CA LEU A 95 5.82 -10.26 5.68
C LEU A 95 6.67 -9.65 4.54
N ASP A 96 7.95 -10.03 4.44
CA ASP A 96 8.82 -9.60 3.35
C ASP A 96 8.33 -10.10 1.99
N GLU A 97 7.83 -11.34 1.91
CA GLU A 97 7.22 -11.89 0.70
C GLU A 97 5.96 -11.10 0.28
N ILE A 98 5.11 -10.72 1.25
CA ILE A 98 3.93 -9.88 0.99
C ILE A 98 4.34 -8.52 0.41
N VAL A 99 5.35 -7.86 0.99
CA VAL A 99 5.83 -6.56 0.51
C VAL A 99 6.37 -6.69 -0.92
N LYS A 100 7.13 -7.75 -1.22
CA LYS A 100 7.67 -7.99 -2.56
C LYS A 100 6.56 -8.21 -3.60
N GLU A 101 5.50 -8.93 -3.24
CA GLU A 101 4.33 -9.14 -4.11
C GLU A 101 3.60 -7.83 -4.39
N GLN A 102 3.40 -6.98 -3.38
CA GLN A 102 2.80 -5.66 -3.55
C GLN A 102 3.65 -4.76 -4.46
N GLN A 103 4.97 -4.71 -4.22
CA GLN A 103 5.91 -3.95 -5.05
C GLN A 103 5.91 -4.44 -6.50
N SER A 104 5.87 -5.76 -6.73
CA SER A 104 5.81 -6.35 -8.07
C SER A 104 4.52 -5.97 -8.78
N THR A 105 3.38 -6.10 -8.10
CA THR A 105 2.05 -5.77 -8.65
C THR A 105 1.97 -4.30 -9.06
N LEU A 106 2.42 -3.37 -8.21
CA LEU A 106 2.40 -1.93 -8.49
C LEU A 106 3.42 -1.51 -9.55
N SER A 107 4.55 -2.22 -9.64
CA SER A 107 5.50 -2.02 -10.75
C SER A 107 4.86 -2.40 -12.10
N CYS A 108 4.09 -3.50 -12.13
CA CYS A 108 3.38 -3.95 -13.34
C CYS A 108 2.23 -3.01 -13.76
N THR A 109 1.63 -2.23 -12.85
CA THR A 109 0.59 -1.24 -13.19
C THR A 109 1.16 0.03 -13.83
N GLY A 110 2.48 0.12 -14.02
CA GLY A 110 3.14 1.29 -14.58
C GLY A 110 3.22 2.47 -13.62
N MET A 111 3.01 2.25 -12.32
CA MET A 111 3.11 3.30 -11.32
C MET A 111 4.56 3.80 -11.23
N PRO A 112 4.81 5.12 -11.34
CA PRO A 112 6.14 5.67 -11.16
C PRO A 112 6.72 5.30 -9.79
N MET A 113 8.03 5.07 -9.74
CA MET A 113 8.82 4.76 -8.52
C MET A 113 8.58 3.37 -7.89
N PHE A 114 7.61 2.59 -8.36
CA PHE A 114 7.44 1.21 -7.88
C PHE A 114 8.37 0.24 -8.60
N LYS A 115 9.23 -0.38 -7.80
CA LYS A 115 10.15 -1.47 -8.14
C LYS A 115 10.31 -2.33 -6.90
N VAL A 116 10.64 -3.60 -7.07
CA VAL A 116 11.05 -4.44 -5.93
C VAL A 116 12.34 -3.85 -5.36
N SER A 117 12.33 -3.45 -4.09
CA SER A 117 13.47 -2.81 -3.43
C SER A 117 13.48 -3.10 -1.94
N ASP A 118 14.65 -3.48 -1.45
CA ASP A 118 14.94 -3.67 -0.01
C ASP A 118 15.58 -2.40 0.60
N GLN A 119 15.74 -1.32 -0.18
CA GLN A 119 16.34 -0.08 0.30
C GLN A 119 15.33 0.72 1.12
N ALA A 120 15.70 1.05 2.37
CA ALA A 120 14.80 1.75 3.30
C ALA A 120 14.21 3.06 2.74
N ASN A 121 14.98 3.83 1.96
CA ASN A 121 14.49 5.06 1.35
C ASN A 121 13.45 4.80 0.25
N ASP A 122 13.67 3.78 -0.58
CA ASP A 122 12.72 3.39 -1.63
C ASP A 122 11.42 2.88 -1.01
N ILE A 123 11.52 2.04 0.03
CA ILE A 123 10.35 1.52 0.76
C ILE A 123 9.58 2.67 1.38
N LYS A 124 10.24 3.62 2.06
CA LYS A 124 9.58 4.79 2.64
C LYS A 124 8.83 5.61 1.60
N LEU A 125 9.45 5.87 0.45
CA LEU A 125 8.81 6.59 -0.65
C LEU A 125 7.60 5.82 -1.19
N GLN A 126 7.75 4.53 -1.45
CA GLN A 126 6.66 3.69 -1.96
C GLN A 126 5.48 3.63 -0.98
N MET A 127 5.76 3.52 0.32
CA MET A 127 4.76 3.57 1.37
C MET A 127 4.06 4.92 1.46
N ALA A 128 4.80 6.02 1.30
CA ALA A 128 4.24 7.37 1.23
C ALA A 128 3.26 7.49 0.04
N ILE A 129 3.64 6.97 -1.14
CA ILE A 129 2.77 6.95 -2.32
C ILE A 129 1.53 6.07 -2.10
N ILE A 130 1.67 4.89 -1.49
CA ILE A 130 0.52 4.02 -1.16
C ILE A 130 -0.44 4.75 -0.21
N ASN A 131 0.07 5.39 0.84
CA ASN A 131 -0.75 6.13 1.80
C ASN A 131 -1.47 7.31 1.13
N PHE A 132 -0.78 8.02 0.22
CA PHE A 132 -1.40 9.04 -0.59
C PHE A 132 -2.57 8.47 -1.40
N ILE A 133 -2.38 7.37 -2.12
CA ILE A 133 -3.44 6.74 -2.94
C ILE A 133 -4.62 6.34 -2.07
N LEU A 134 -4.38 5.70 -0.92
CA LEU A 134 -5.44 5.32 0.02
C LEU A 134 -6.18 6.54 0.59
N SER A 135 -5.51 7.70 0.72
CA SER A 135 -6.14 8.95 1.17
C SER A 135 -7.11 9.58 0.16
N LEU A 136 -7.10 9.11 -1.09
CA LEU A 136 -7.98 9.59 -2.17
C LEU A 136 -9.36 8.92 -2.15
N SER A 137 -9.70 8.19 -1.09
CA SER A 137 -10.96 7.46 -1.02
C SER A 137 -12.20 8.33 -1.25
N ASP A 138 -12.16 9.61 -0.86
CA ASP A 138 -13.20 10.60 -1.11
C ASP A 138 -13.32 10.97 -2.60
N VAL A 139 -12.20 11.00 -3.33
CA VAL A 139 -12.16 11.30 -4.77
C VAL A 139 -12.84 10.18 -5.56
N TYR A 140 -12.61 8.92 -5.18
CA TYR A 140 -13.17 7.74 -5.86
C TYR A 140 -14.53 7.28 -5.29
N ALA A 141 -14.90 7.68 -4.07
CA ALA A 141 -16.22 7.36 -3.51
C ALA A 141 -17.36 8.03 -4.28
N ASN A 142 -17.14 9.22 -4.84
CA ASN A 142 -18.14 9.97 -5.60
C ASN A 142 -18.44 9.37 -6.99
N ASP A 143 -17.63 8.43 -7.47
CA ASP A 143 -17.85 7.77 -8.75
C ASP A 143 -18.83 6.58 -8.65
N ASN A 144 -19.12 6.10 -7.43
CA ASN A 144 -19.99 4.94 -7.18
C ASN A 144 -21.47 5.28 -6.94
N ASP A 145 -21.87 6.55 -6.92
CA ASP A 145 -23.27 6.99 -6.67
C ASP A 145 -24.11 7.11 -7.96
N GLY A 146 -23.59 6.67 -9.11
CA GLY A 146 -24.23 6.81 -10.43
C GLY A 146 -24.93 5.55 -10.97
N SER A 147 -24.85 4.40 -10.30
CA SER A 147 -25.29 3.11 -10.84
C SER A 147 -26.52 2.48 -10.17
N ASP A 148 -27.13 3.12 -9.16
CA ASP A 148 -28.30 2.56 -8.45
C ASP A 148 -29.57 3.44 -8.56
N SER A 149 -29.86 3.89 -9.78
CA SER A 149 -31.16 4.50 -10.12
C SER A 149 -31.70 4.02 -11.47
N VAL A 150 -31.83 2.70 -11.64
CA VAL A 150 -32.80 2.13 -12.60
C VAL A 150 -33.41 0.85 -12.03
N VAL A 151 -34.24 0.98 -10.99
CA VAL A 151 -35.38 0.07 -10.78
C VAL A 151 -36.57 0.90 -10.31
N LYS A 152 -37.39 1.34 -11.26
CA LYS A 152 -38.82 1.58 -11.06
C LYS A 152 -39.56 0.88 -12.19
#